data_AF-A0A1F7I555-F1
#
_entry.id   AF-A0A1F7I555-F1
#
_cell.length_a   1.000
_cell.length_b   1.000
_cell.length_c   1.000
_cell.angle_alpha   90.00
_cell.angle_beta   90.00
_cell.angle_gamma   90.00
#
_symmetry.space_group_name_H-M   'P 1'
#
loop_
_entity.id
_entity.type
_entity.pdbx_description
1 polymer ?
#
loop_
_entity_poly.entity_id
_entity_poly.type
_entity_poly.pdbx_seq_one_letter_code
_entity_poly.pdbx_strand_id
1 'polypeptide(L)'
;MLEVVMFTAILTTVMLAIVFATTQSLKQTIYSQRKILSTHAAEELQEWMRGEKENDWATFSARSGTFCFNEDIATCDASGTCWDSNQACEADDYSLQNFKREAVLTVNGSRIDVSISVFWKDGPNVFEVPLITTFSRWE
;
A
#
# COMPACT_ATOMS: atom_id res chain seq x y z
N MET A 1 17.12 -36.76 41.24
CA MET A 1 15.89 -35.95 41.26
C MET A 1 16.17 -34.48 40.96
N LEU A 2 17.03 -33.79 41.72
CA LEU A 2 17.46 -32.40 41.43
C LEU A 2 18.00 -32.22 40.01
N GLU A 3 18.84 -33.14 39.57
CA GLU A 3 19.44 -33.13 38.23
C GLU A 3 18.39 -33.12 37.10
N VAL A 4 17.38 -33.99 37.19
CA VAL A 4 16.27 -34.05 36.22
C VAL A 4 15.47 -32.74 36.21
N VAL A 5 15.26 -32.11 37.37
CA VAL A 5 14.56 -30.82 37.47
C VAL A 5 15.38 -29.67 36.85
N MET A 6 16.71 -29.68 37.02
CA MET A 6 17.57 -28.68 36.39
C MET A 6 17.59 -28.83 34.87
N PHE A 7 17.67 -30.07 34.36
CA PHE A 7 17.63 -30.32 32.92
C PHE A 7 16.32 -29.88 32.28
N THR A 8 15.17 -30.17 32.91
CA THR A 8 13.88 -29.75 32.38
C THR A 8 13.71 -28.24 32.43
N ALA A 9 14.19 -27.56 33.48
CA ALA A 9 14.14 -26.10 33.58
C ALA A 9 14.99 -25.40 32.50
N ILE A 10 16.19 -25.92 32.20
CA ILE A 10 17.02 -25.37 31.12
C ILE A 10 16.33 -25.59 29.77
N LEU A 11 15.78 -26.79 29.54
CA LEU A 11 15.13 -27.14 28.27
C LEU A 11 13.89 -26.27 28.00
N THR A 12 13.05 -26.04 29.00
CA THR A 12 11.88 -25.15 28.85
C THR A 12 12.29 -23.72 28.58
N THR A 13 13.33 -23.22 29.25
CA THR A 13 13.85 -21.86 29.03
C THR A 13 14.37 -21.69 27.60
N VAL A 14 15.11 -22.67 27.08
CA VAL A 14 15.60 -22.65 25.69
C VAL A 14 14.44 -22.70 24.70
N MET A 15 13.44 -23.57 24.92
CA MET A 15 12.25 -23.62 24.06
C MET A 15 11.50 -22.28 24.04
N LEU A 16 11.32 -21.63 25.18
CA LEU A 16 10.68 -20.32 25.26
C LEU A 16 11.47 -19.25 24.49
N ALA A 17 12.80 -19.25 24.60
CA ALA A 17 13.66 -18.33 23.85
C ALA A 17 13.52 -18.53 22.33
N ILE A 18 13.44 -19.78 21.87
CA ILE A 18 13.26 -20.10 20.45
C ILE A 18 11.88 -19.62 19.96
N VAL A 19 10.80 -19.93 20.69
CA VAL A 19 9.44 -19.52 20.33
C VAL A 19 9.32 -18.00 20.27
N PHE A 20 9.96 -17.29 21.20
CA PHE A 20 9.99 -15.84 21.17
C PHE A 20 10.70 -15.31 19.93
N ALA A 21 11.90 -15.82 19.63
CA ALA A 21 12.68 -15.40 18.46
C ALA A 21 11.96 -15.69 17.13
N THR A 22 11.34 -16.87 16.98
CA THR A 22 10.58 -17.21 15.77
C THR A 22 9.35 -16.33 15.61
N THR A 23 8.63 -16.02 16.70
CA THR A 23 7.48 -15.12 16.66
C THR A 23 7.87 -13.72 16.20
N GLN A 24 9.01 -13.20 16.67
CA GLN A 24 9.51 -11.88 16.22
C GLN A 24 9.89 -11.90 14.74
N SER A 25 10.56 -12.96 14.29
CA SER A 25 10.93 -13.15 12.88
C SER A 25 9.70 -13.22 11.96
N LEU A 26 8.65 -13.93 12.39
CA LEU A 26 7.39 -14.01 11.64
C LEU A 26 6.72 -12.64 11.50
N LYS A 27 6.69 -11.83 12.58
CA LYS A 27 6.13 -10.47 12.53
C LYS A 27 6.87 -9.59 11.52
N GLN A 28 8.21 -9.64 11.52
CA GLN A 28 9.02 -8.90 10.55
C GLN A 28 8.77 -9.36 9.11
N THR A 29 8.61 -10.67 8.92
CA THR A 29 8.34 -11.26 7.59
C THR A 29 6.99 -10.81 7.05
N ILE A 30 5.94 -10.86 7.88
CA ILE A 30 4.59 -10.40 7.51
C ILE A 30 4.60 -8.90 7.18
N TYR A 31 5.29 -8.08 7.99
CA TYR A 31 5.43 -6.66 7.71
C TYR A 31 6.13 -6.42 6.36
N SER A 32 7.24 -7.10 6.10
CA SER A 32 7.97 -6.99 4.83
C SER A 32 7.12 -7.44 3.65
N GLN A 33 6.36 -8.53 3.79
CA GLN A 33 5.46 -9.01 2.75
C GLN A 33 4.36 -7.99 2.43
N ARG A 34 3.71 -7.44 3.45
CA ARG A 34 2.67 -6.40 3.27
C ARG A 34 3.24 -5.15 2.62
N LYS A 35 4.43 -4.73 3.03
CA LYS A 35 5.14 -3.61 2.40
C LYS A 35 5.38 -3.84 0.91
N ILE A 36 5.88 -5.01 0.53
CA ILE A 36 6.10 -5.37 -0.89
C ILE A 36 4.79 -5.31 -1.68
N LEU A 37 3.71 -5.89 -1.15
CA LEU A 37 2.40 -5.87 -1.80
C LEU A 37 1.85 -4.44 -1.94
N SER A 38 1.99 -3.60 -0.90
CA SER A 38 1.57 -2.19 -0.98
C SER A 38 2.38 -1.39 -1.99
N THR A 39 3.69 -1.63 -2.10
CA THR A 39 4.54 -1.00 -3.11
C THR A 39 4.10 -1.43 -4.52
N HIS A 40 3.87 -2.72 -4.74
CA HIS A 40 3.37 -3.22 -6.02
C HIS A 40 2.02 -2.58 -6.41
N ALA A 41 1.08 -2.46 -5.46
CA ALA A 41 -0.21 -1.81 -5.70
C ALA A 41 -0.08 -0.30 -6.01
N ALA A 42 0.91 0.37 -5.43
CA ALA A 42 1.21 1.77 -5.75
C ALA A 42 1.83 1.90 -7.16
N GLU A 43 2.78 1.02 -7.50
CA GLU A 43 3.43 0.97 -8.82
C GLU A 43 2.45 0.64 -9.94
N GLU A 44 1.51 -0.29 -9.70
CA GLU A 44 0.43 -0.61 -10.63
C GLU A 44 -0.41 0.64 -10.97
N LEU A 45 -0.82 1.39 -9.93
CA LEU A 45 -1.60 2.61 -10.13
C LEU A 45 -0.77 3.68 -10.85
N GLN A 46 0.51 3.81 -10.52
CA GLN A 46 1.41 4.73 -11.22
C GLN A 46 1.51 4.39 -12.71
N GLU A 47 1.66 3.10 -13.05
CA GLU A 47 1.77 2.67 -14.44
C GLU A 47 0.48 2.90 -15.21
N TRP A 48 -0.66 2.60 -14.59
CA TRP A 48 -1.96 2.88 -15.18
C TRP A 48 -2.17 4.40 -15.40
N MET A 49 -1.82 5.25 -14.43
CA MET A 49 -1.88 6.70 -14.60
C MET A 49 -0.95 7.21 -15.70
N ARG A 50 0.19 6.55 -15.92
CA ARG A 50 1.05 6.82 -17.08
C ARG A 50 0.33 6.45 -18.39
N GLY A 51 -0.38 5.33 -18.43
CA GLY A 51 -1.25 4.97 -19.55
C GLY A 51 -2.32 6.03 -19.83
N GLU A 52 -3.01 6.50 -18.80
CA GLU A 52 -4.01 7.59 -18.90
C GLU A 52 -3.40 8.90 -19.44
N LYS A 53 -2.20 9.25 -18.97
CA LYS A 53 -1.43 10.40 -19.46
C LYS A 53 -1.17 10.31 -20.97
N GLU A 54 -0.71 9.16 -21.44
CA GLU A 54 -0.37 8.93 -22.86
C GLU A 54 -1.61 8.80 -23.75
N ASN A 55 -2.74 8.34 -23.21
CA ASN A 55 -4.00 8.23 -23.94
C ASN A 55 -4.61 9.60 -24.24
N ASP A 56 -4.77 10.45 -23.21
CA ASP A 56 -5.25 11.83 -23.37
C ASP A 56 -4.71 12.76 -22.28
N TRP A 57 -3.66 13.49 -22.63
CA TRP A 57 -3.07 14.51 -21.75
C TRP A 57 -4.07 15.61 -21.35
N ALA A 58 -4.98 16.02 -22.24
CA ALA A 58 -5.91 17.12 -21.95
C ALA A 58 -6.92 16.69 -20.87
N THR A 59 -7.43 15.47 -20.98
CA THR A 59 -8.32 14.89 -19.96
C THR A 59 -7.58 14.61 -18.65
N PHE A 60 -6.37 14.03 -18.72
CA PHE A 60 -5.58 13.74 -17.52
C PHE A 60 -5.17 15.00 -16.75
N SER A 61 -4.72 16.05 -17.45
CA SER A 61 -4.31 17.32 -16.84
C SER A 61 -5.45 18.16 -16.27
N ALA A 62 -6.69 17.86 -16.64
CA ALA A 62 -7.87 18.45 -16.01
C ALA A 62 -8.18 17.83 -14.63
N ARG A 63 -7.61 16.66 -14.31
CA ARG A 63 -7.86 15.97 -13.03
C ARG A 63 -6.98 16.56 -11.94
N SER A 64 -7.63 17.00 -10.85
CA SER A 64 -6.97 17.52 -9.65
C SER A 64 -7.81 17.19 -8.42
N GLY A 65 -7.13 17.02 -7.29
CA GLY A 65 -7.76 16.61 -6.04
C GLY A 65 -7.29 15.24 -5.56
N THR A 66 -8.05 14.65 -4.65
CA THR A 66 -7.76 13.34 -4.07
C THR A 66 -8.72 12.33 -4.64
N PHE A 67 -8.21 11.18 -5.06
CA PHE A 67 -8.98 10.10 -5.65
C PHE A 67 -8.78 8.80 -4.88
N CYS A 68 -9.87 8.05 -4.74
CA CYS A 68 -9.87 6.76 -4.07
C CYS A 68 -9.81 5.61 -5.08
N PHE A 69 -8.75 4.79 -4.99
CA PHE A 69 -8.49 3.65 -5.88
C PHE A 69 -8.52 2.33 -5.12
N ASN A 70 -9.61 2.11 -4.37
CA ASN A 70 -9.82 0.92 -3.54
C ASN A 70 -10.39 -0.30 -4.29
N GLU A 71 -10.64 -0.15 -5.58
CA GLU A 71 -10.98 -1.26 -6.47
C GLU A 71 -9.76 -1.71 -7.29
N ASP A 72 -9.87 -2.89 -7.88
CA ASP A 72 -8.89 -3.42 -8.82
C ASP A 72 -8.85 -2.54 -10.09
N ILE A 73 -7.65 -2.16 -10.53
CA ILE A 73 -7.49 -1.20 -11.64
C ILE A 73 -8.07 -1.76 -12.94
N ALA A 74 -7.85 -3.04 -13.24
CA ALA A 74 -8.39 -3.63 -14.47
C ALA A 74 -9.93 -3.63 -14.47
N THR A 75 -10.55 -3.72 -13.30
CA THR A 75 -12.01 -3.69 -13.15
C THR A 75 -12.58 -2.29 -13.33
N CYS A 76 -11.99 -1.28 -12.67
CA CYS A 76 -12.47 0.10 -12.81
C CYS A 76 -12.14 0.68 -14.20
N ASP A 77 -11.05 0.23 -14.84
CA ASP A 77 -10.62 0.68 -16.16
C ASP A 77 -11.56 0.15 -17.25
N ALA A 78 -11.89 -1.15 -17.20
CA ALA A 78 -12.85 -1.75 -18.12
C ALA A 78 -14.27 -1.15 -18.00
N SER A 79 -14.63 -0.64 -16.81
CA SER A 79 -15.91 0.04 -16.59
C SER A 79 -15.85 1.56 -16.82
N GLY A 80 -14.65 2.13 -16.95
CA GLY A 80 -14.45 3.58 -17.09
C GLY A 80 -14.72 4.38 -15.81
N THR A 81 -14.73 3.73 -14.64
CA THR A 81 -15.16 4.32 -13.36
C THR A 81 -14.01 4.68 -12.42
N CYS A 82 -12.76 4.39 -12.79
CA CYS A 82 -11.59 4.61 -11.91
C CYS A 82 -11.45 6.07 -11.40
N TRP A 83 -12.02 7.05 -12.10
CA TRP A 83 -11.94 8.47 -11.76
C TRP A 83 -13.22 9.03 -11.13
N ASP A 84 -14.25 8.21 -10.90
CA ASP A 84 -15.56 8.68 -10.43
C ASP A 84 -15.51 9.23 -8.99
N SER A 85 -14.53 8.78 -8.20
CA SER A 85 -14.34 9.12 -6.80
C SER A 85 -13.32 10.24 -6.60
N ASN A 86 -13.63 11.49 -6.99
CA ASN A 86 -12.80 12.66 -6.61
C ASN A 86 -12.97 13.05 -5.14
N GLN A 87 -12.68 12.10 -4.25
CA GLN A 87 -12.64 12.23 -2.80
C GLN A 87 -11.59 11.27 -2.23
N ALA A 88 -11.14 11.56 -1.01
CA ALA A 88 -10.36 10.58 -0.24
C ALA A 88 -11.18 9.31 0.01
N CYS A 89 -10.51 8.18 0.16
CA CYS A 89 -11.20 6.97 0.60
C CYS A 89 -11.74 7.17 2.01
N GLU A 90 -12.81 6.46 2.36
CA GLU A 90 -13.29 6.47 3.73
C GLU A 90 -12.18 5.95 4.67
N ALA A 91 -12.14 6.48 5.90
CA ALA A 91 -11.04 6.21 6.83
C ALA A 91 -10.82 4.70 7.11
N ASP A 92 -11.89 3.91 7.03
CA ASP A 92 -11.89 2.47 7.29
C ASP A 92 -12.14 1.62 6.03
N ASP A 93 -12.08 2.21 4.84
CA ASP A 93 -12.22 1.47 3.59
C ASP A 93 -10.89 0.84 3.18
N TYR A 94 -10.75 -0.45 3.48
CA TYR A 94 -9.62 -1.32 3.11
C TYR A 94 -10.06 -2.45 2.16
N SER A 95 -11.01 -2.15 1.27
CA SER A 95 -11.61 -3.13 0.35
C SER A 95 -10.63 -3.72 -0.67
N LEU A 96 -9.50 -3.05 -0.94
CA LEU A 96 -8.43 -3.55 -1.80
C LEU A 96 -7.57 -4.60 -1.07
N GLN A 97 -8.09 -5.81 -0.85
CA GLN A 97 -7.34 -6.91 -0.20
C GLN A 97 -6.72 -6.55 1.18
N ASN A 98 -7.41 -5.75 2.00
CA ASN A 98 -6.93 -5.16 3.26
C ASN A 98 -5.92 -4.00 3.10
N PHE A 99 -5.86 -3.42 1.90
CA PHE A 99 -5.15 -2.18 1.62
C PHE A 99 -6.15 -1.07 1.30
N LYS A 100 -5.72 0.17 1.52
CA LYS A 100 -6.41 1.38 1.10
C LYS A 100 -5.47 2.15 0.19
N ARG A 101 -5.89 2.51 -1.02
CA ARG A 101 -5.04 3.16 -2.02
C ARG A 101 -5.67 4.48 -2.44
N GLU A 102 -4.94 5.56 -2.21
CA GLU A 102 -5.35 6.93 -2.51
C GLU A 102 -4.31 7.58 -3.41
N ALA A 103 -4.74 8.49 -4.28
CA ALA A 103 -3.84 9.34 -5.05
C ALA A 103 -4.25 10.80 -4.96
N VAL A 104 -3.29 11.68 -4.73
CA VAL A 104 -3.47 13.12 -4.70
C VAL A 104 -2.78 13.70 -5.94
N LEU A 105 -3.57 14.33 -6.81
CA LEU A 105 -3.12 14.98 -8.03
C LEU A 105 -3.11 16.49 -7.81
N THR A 106 -1.93 17.10 -7.93
CA THR A 106 -1.73 18.54 -7.83
C THR A 106 -1.24 19.07 -9.17
N VAL A 107 -2.04 19.90 -9.82
CA VAL A 107 -1.68 20.53 -11.10
C VAL A 107 -0.80 21.76 -10.83
N ASN A 108 0.40 21.76 -11.40
CA ASN A 108 1.38 22.83 -11.29
C ASN A 108 1.80 23.31 -12.68
N GLY A 109 0.91 24.11 -13.30
CA GLY A 109 1.12 24.62 -14.66
C GLY A 109 1.12 23.50 -15.70
N SER A 110 2.29 23.16 -16.26
CA SER A 110 2.46 22.12 -17.28
C SER A 110 2.82 20.75 -16.72
N ARG A 111 2.89 20.62 -15.38
CA ARG A 111 3.24 19.40 -14.66
C ARG A 111 2.12 19.01 -13.70
N ILE A 112 1.99 17.72 -13.44
CA ILE A 112 1.03 17.16 -12.49
C ILE A 112 1.83 16.34 -11.50
N ASP A 113 1.88 16.81 -10.26
CA ASP A 113 2.49 16.09 -9.16
C ASP A 113 1.46 15.10 -8.60
N VAL A 114 1.81 13.81 -8.60
CA VAL A 114 0.95 12.72 -8.15
C VAL A 114 1.59 12.06 -6.95
N SER A 115 0.89 12.08 -5.82
CA SER A 115 1.27 11.36 -4.61
C SER A 115 0.31 10.19 -4.42
N ILE A 116 0.79 8.97 -4.62
CA ILE A 116 0.05 7.74 -4.36
C ILE A 116 0.43 7.25 -2.97
N SER A 117 -0.57 7.00 -2.13
CA SER A 117 -0.40 6.45 -0.79
C SER A 117 -1.19 5.16 -0.65
N VAL A 118 -0.50 4.08 -0.29
CA VAL A 118 -1.13 2.78 0.02
C VAL A 118 -0.98 2.50 1.51
N PHE A 119 -2.11 2.30 2.18
CA PHE A 119 -2.19 2.04 3.60
C PHE A 119 -2.58 0.59 3.89
N TRP A 120 -2.09 0.03 4.99
CA TRP A 120 -2.59 -1.23 5.55
C TRP A 120 -2.61 -1.15 7.07
N LYS A 121 -3.45 -2.00 7.68
CA LYS A 121 -3.56 -2.12 9.13
C LYS A 121 -2.83 -3.34 9.64
N ASP A 122 -2.17 -3.20 10.79
CA ASP A 122 -1.67 -4.31 11.59
C ASP A 122 -2.02 -4.10 13.07
N GLY A 123 -3.15 -4.67 13.48
CA GLY A 123 -3.76 -4.37 14.78
C GLY A 123 -4.16 -2.89 14.89
N PRO A 124 -3.69 -2.15 15.91
CA PRO A 124 -3.98 -0.72 16.05
C PRO A 124 -3.10 0.17 15.17
N ASN A 125 -2.06 -0.37 14.53
CA ASN A 125 -1.12 0.42 13.75
C ASN A 125 -1.59 0.53 12.30
N VAL A 126 -1.55 1.74 11.76
CA VAL A 126 -1.71 2.00 10.33
C VAL A 126 -0.34 2.29 9.76
N PHE A 127 0.03 1.59 8.70
CA PHE A 127 1.25 1.82 7.95
C PHE A 127 0.92 2.38 6.57
N GLU A 128 1.89 3.07 5.99
CA GLU A 128 1.77 3.73 4.69
C GLU A 128 3.03 3.49 3.86
N VAL A 129 2.84 3.29 2.55
CA VAL A 129 3.89 3.43 1.53
C VAL A 129 3.51 4.59 0.62
N PRO A 130 4.25 5.73 0.67
CA PRO A 130 4.09 6.82 -0.27
C PRO A 130 4.93 6.56 -1.54
N LEU A 131 4.36 6.89 -2.69
CA LEU A 131 4.99 6.88 -4.00
C LEU A 131 4.67 8.21 -4.70
N ILE A 132 5.70 9.03 -4.91
CA ILE A 132 5.56 10.36 -5.50
C ILE A 132 6.14 10.32 -6.91
N THR A 133 5.37 10.80 -7.87
CA THR A 133 5.77 10.92 -9.27
C THR A 133 5.27 12.24 -9.84
N THR A 134 5.93 12.74 -10.88
CA THR A 134 5.49 13.94 -11.61
C THR A 134 5.30 13.57 -13.07
N PHE A 135 4.15 13.93 -13.62
CA PHE A 135 3.84 13.76 -15.04
C PHE A 135 3.89 15.09 -15.77
N SER A 136 4.45 15.09 -16.98
CA SER A 136 4.50 16.25 -17.88
C SER A 136 4.12 15.86 -19.31
N ARG A 137 3.69 16.87 -20.08
CA ARG A 137 3.29 16.68 -21.49
C ARG A 137 4.45 16.25 -22.40
N TRP A 138 5.64 16.80 -22.14
CA TRP A 138 6.84 16.58 -22.94
C TRP A 138 7.98 16.20 -22.00
N GLU A 139 7.89 14.96 -21.51
CA GLU A 139 8.96 14.11 -20.95
C GLU A 139 8.34 12.74 -20.66
#